data_AF-A0A2R2MPE6-F1
#
_entry.id   AF-A0A2R2MPE6-F1
#
_cell.length_a   1.000
_cell.length_b   1.000
_cell.length_c   1.000
_cell.angle_alpha   90.00
_cell.angle_beta   90.00
_cell.angle_gamma   90.00
#
_symmetry.space_group_name_H-M   'P 1'
#
loop_
_entity.id
_entity.type
_entity.pdbx_description
1 polymer ?
#
loop_
_entity_poly.entity_id
_entity_poly.type
_entity_poly.pdbx_seq_one_letter_code
_entity_poly.pdbx_strand_id
1 'polypeptide(L)'
;MHFDDLLKTLGEFGTFQKRQYALICILSSLSVMGTLGIVFLGAQVDHHCKVPTHYIDWVTQAFGALHLERSNITTEPCPEGRIYSEEPFKSTLVSEFDLSCENAWQLSTCKSVLFAGKLLGMLVSGVISDRKIVEDLKLLNYLHLVPGMEFVGTSKRRMAGLIIGMVFGLGHALLALEAYFIRNWRHLALVANSPAVIFALFWVLPESVRWLLAQGRHDEAKAIITRVAVVNKVTLDPDVLDGFLLKGDQEKRVTHTPVDLLKTLDRAKVTLNIALVCTKGLKQGPGQAENDIVKFDSTHTAAGLYPPQGGEIVYTACFDHLYTCHMFVNAFVYYGLSFGTQALGGSFYLNFALMGLAEIPGQFLVLFVLDRIGRRKILFIFMAIGGLACVFAVLIPNDMQWLTVTLALLGKMAISTTFAVIYMVTSEIYPTVIRHVSLSFHSSIGRLGGLLAPQILLLETVYKPLPFIVIGLCSVTAGGLAMLLPETLGKPLSQTMAAFDTVINGRTTTVQNQEG
;
A
#
# COMPACT_ATOMS: atom_id res chain seq x y z
N MET A 1 3.38 34.80 4.37
CA MET A 1 2.84 34.04 3.24
C MET A 1 3.30 32.60 3.44
N HIS A 2 2.39 31.64 3.58
CA HIS A 2 2.78 30.24 3.59
C HIS A 2 2.99 29.75 2.15
N PHE A 3 3.72 28.64 1.97
CA PHE A 3 3.99 28.08 0.64
C PHE A 3 2.70 27.80 -0.16
N ASP A 4 1.61 27.43 0.50
CA ASP A 4 0.31 27.21 -0.14
C ASP A 4 -0.29 28.50 -0.75
N ASP A 5 0.01 29.67 -0.18
CA ASP A 5 -0.42 30.96 -0.73
C ASP A 5 0.43 31.34 -1.96
N LEU A 6 1.72 30.99 -1.94
CA LEU A 6 2.60 31.16 -3.09
C LEU A 6 2.15 30.29 -4.26
N LEU A 7 1.71 29.04 -3.99
CA LEU A 7 1.16 28.16 -5.02
C LEU A 7 -0.12 28.71 -5.66
N LYS A 8 -0.98 29.40 -4.89
CA LYS A 8 -2.15 30.09 -5.46
C LYS A 8 -1.74 31.17 -6.44
N THR A 9 -0.72 31.95 -6.07
CA THR A 9 -0.16 33.03 -6.89
C THR A 9 0.49 32.49 -8.17
N LEU A 10 1.20 31.36 -8.07
CA LEU A 10 1.82 30.64 -9.20
C LEU A 10 0.82 29.90 -10.11
N GLY A 11 -0.47 29.88 -9.76
CA GLY A 11 -1.50 29.04 -10.37
C GLY A 11 -1.49 27.63 -9.78
N GLU A 12 -2.45 27.34 -8.89
CA GLU A 12 -2.52 26.10 -8.08
C GLU A 12 -2.35 24.78 -8.88
N PHE A 13 -2.71 24.78 -10.17
CA PHE A 13 -2.58 23.66 -11.09
C PHE A 13 -2.29 24.10 -12.54
N GLY A 14 -1.24 24.90 -12.70
CA GLY A 14 -0.76 25.40 -14.00
C GLY A 14 -0.15 24.33 -14.92
N THR A 15 0.37 24.76 -16.07
CA THR A 15 0.93 23.87 -17.10
C THR A 15 2.13 23.08 -16.59
N PHE A 16 2.98 23.69 -15.76
CA PHE A 16 4.12 23.00 -15.17
C PHE A 16 3.68 21.85 -14.27
N GLN A 17 2.75 22.13 -13.35
CA GLN A 17 2.21 21.14 -12.40
C GLN A 17 1.52 20.00 -13.15
N LYS A 18 0.73 20.29 -14.20
CA LYS A 18 0.09 19.27 -15.04
C LYS A 18 1.10 18.33 -15.70
N ARG A 19 2.18 18.86 -16.25
CA ARG A 19 3.24 18.05 -16.88
C ARG A 19 3.92 17.14 -15.86
N GLN A 20 4.32 17.68 -14.71
CA GLN A 20 4.96 16.90 -13.65
C GLN A 20 4.02 15.82 -13.09
N TYR A 21 2.75 16.18 -12.89
CA TYR A 21 1.75 15.25 -12.42
C TYR A 21 1.48 14.09 -13.41
N ALA A 22 1.44 14.38 -14.72
CA ALA A 22 1.30 13.35 -15.75
C ALA A 22 2.50 12.37 -15.76
N LEU A 23 3.72 12.87 -15.60
CA LEU A 23 4.94 12.06 -15.48
C LEU A 23 4.88 11.12 -14.27
N ILE A 24 4.37 11.61 -13.14
CA ILE A 24 4.19 10.80 -11.92
C ILE A 24 3.12 9.72 -12.12
N CYS A 25 2.04 10.04 -12.84
CA CYS A 25 1.02 9.05 -13.19
C CYS A 25 1.61 7.91 -14.04
N ILE A 26 2.45 8.23 -15.04
CA ILE A 26 3.13 7.24 -15.87
C ILE A 26 4.03 6.35 -15.00
N LEU A 27 4.88 6.95 -14.16
CA LEU A 27 5.72 6.21 -13.21
C LEU A 27 4.93 5.28 -12.29
N SER A 28 3.77 5.74 -11.82
CA SER A 28 2.88 4.96 -10.96
C SER A 28 2.37 3.69 -11.67
N SER A 29 1.97 3.84 -12.94
CA SER A 29 1.55 2.71 -13.79
C SER A 29 2.70 1.74 -14.04
N LEU A 30 3.90 2.22 -14.35
CA LEU A 30 5.05 1.35 -14.61
C LEU A 30 5.51 0.59 -13.35
N SER A 31 5.40 1.24 -12.18
CA SER A 31 5.72 0.61 -10.90
C SER A 31 4.80 -0.58 -10.59
N VAL A 32 3.50 -0.48 -10.85
CA VAL A 32 2.58 -1.62 -10.63
C VAL A 32 2.89 -2.78 -11.57
N MET A 33 3.24 -2.49 -12.83
CA MET A 33 3.57 -3.49 -13.84
C MET A 33 4.81 -4.30 -13.44
N GLY A 34 5.87 -3.64 -12.98
CA GLY A 34 7.04 -4.34 -12.43
C GLY A 34 6.74 -5.10 -11.13
N THR A 35 5.83 -4.61 -10.29
CA THR A 35 5.45 -5.25 -9.03
C THR A 35 4.67 -6.54 -9.22
N LEU A 36 3.65 -6.48 -10.06
CA LEU A 36 2.71 -7.57 -10.27
C LEU A 36 3.11 -8.46 -11.45
N GLY A 37 4.12 -8.07 -12.25
CA GLY A 37 4.63 -8.86 -13.37
C GLY A 37 4.99 -10.29 -12.97
N ILE A 38 5.51 -10.49 -11.76
CA ILE A 38 5.84 -11.81 -11.19
C ILE A 38 4.67 -12.80 -11.20
N VAL A 39 3.42 -12.32 -11.23
CA VAL A 39 2.21 -13.14 -11.34
C VAL A 39 2.16 -13.89 -12.67
N PHE A 40 2.53 -13.22 -13.77
CA PHE A 40 2.62 -13.85 -15.08
C PHE A 40 3.95 -14.59 -15.29
N LEU A 41 5.07 -14.05 -14.77
CA LEU A 41 6.37 -14.72 -14.88
C LEU A 41 6.36 -16.11 -14.23
N GLY A 42 5.68 -16.24 -13.10
CA GLY A 42 5.52 -17.49 -12.37
C GLY A 42 4.11 -18.04 -12.42
N ALA A 43 3.36 -17.82 -13.51
CA ALA A 43 2.05 -18.43 -13.67
C ALA A 43 2.19 -19.97 -13.65
N GLN A 44 1.31 -20.64 -12.89
CA GLN A 44 1.25 -22.10 -12.95
C GLN A 44 0.72 -22.52 -14.32
N VAL A 45 1.28 -23.57 -14.89
CA VAL A 45 0.81 -24.14 -16.15
C VAL A 45 0.50 -25.62 -15.93
N ASP A 46 -0.44 -26.13 -16.72
CA ASP A 46 -0.83 -27.52 -16.67
C ASP A 46 0.37 -28.40 -17.01
N HIS A 47 0.53 -29.48 -16.26
CA HIS A 47 1.65 -30.39 -16.40
C HIS A 47 1.24 -31.83 -16.12
N HIS A 48 1.97 -32.75 -16.73
CA HIS A 48 1.83 -34.18 -16.50
C HIS A 48 3.20 -34.81 -16.25
N CYS A 49 3.23 -35.94 -15.55
CA CYS A 49 4.48 -36.68 -15.39
C CYS A 49 4.96 -37.20 -16.74
N LYS A 50 6.27 -37.15 -16.96
CA LYS A 50 6.89 -37.85 -18.09
C LYS A 50 6.75 -39.35 -17.87
N VAL A 51 6.11 -40.03 -18.82
CA VAL A 51 5.90 -41.48 -18.77
C VAL A 51 7.10 -42.16 -19.43
N PRO A 52 7.74 -43.17 -18.78
CA PRO A 52 8.83 -43.93 -19.39
C PRO A 52 8.39 -44.56 -20.72
N THR A 53 9.21 -44.45 -21.76
CA THR A 53 8.88 -44.95 -23.12
C THR A 53 8.55 -46.44 -23.13
N HIS A 54 9.26 -47.25 -22.34
CA HIS A 54 8.96 -48.69 -22.18
C HIS A 54 7.54 -48.95 -21.65
N TYR A 55 7.00 -48.06 -20.81
CA TYR A 55 5.63 -48.18 -20.30
C TYR A 55 4.60 -47.84 -21.38
N ILE A 56 4.87 -46.83 -22.22
CA ILE A 56 4.01 -46.48 -23.36
C ILE A 56 3.96 -47.63 -24.37
N ASP A 57 5.11 -48.23 -24.69
CA ASP A 57 5.21 -49.36 -25.63
C ASP A 57 4.43 -50.57 -25.10
N TRP A 58 4.58 -50.87 -23.80
CA TRP A 58 3.84 -51.94 -23.14
C TRP A 58 2.33 -51.70 -23.12
N VAL A 59 1.87 -50.49 -22.72
CA VAL A 59 0.43 -50.16 -22.68
C VAL A 59 -0.17 -50.20 -24.09
N THR A 60 0.54 -49.69 -25.09
CA THR A 60 0.07 -49.63 -26.48
C THR A 60 -0.02 -51.03 -27.09
N GLN A 61 0.92 -51.93 -26.77
CA GLN A 61 0.85 -53.34 -27.18
C GLN A 61 -0.21 -54.14 -26.43
N ALA A 62 -0.40 -53.88 -25.13
CA ALA A 62 -1.22 -54.72 -24.28
C ALA A 62 -2.72 -54.37 -24.32
N PHE A 63 -3.11 -53.11 -24.56
CA PHE A 63 -4.49 -52.69 -24.27
C PHE A 63 -5.22 -51.82 -25.31
N GLY A 64 -4.60 -51.37 -26.41
CA GLY A 64 -5.26 -50.41 -27.31
C GLY A 64 -5.72 -49.13 -26.59
N ALA A 65 -6.66 -48.37 -27.17
CA ALA A 65 -7.15 -47.11 -26.58
C ALA A 65 -7.95 -47.36 -25.29
N LEU A 66 -7.29 -47.19 -24.14
CA LEU A 66 -7.86 -47.35 -22.80
C LEU A 66 -8.67 -46.11 -22.40
N HIS A 67 -9.91 -46.34 -21.95
CA HIS A 67 -10.60 -45.41 -21.06
C HIS A 67 -10.00 -45.54 -19.65
N LEU A 68 -9.38 -44.48 -19.16
CA LEU A 68 -8.82 -44.39 -17.81
C LEU A 68 -9.95 -44.26 -16.79
N GLU A 69 -10.27 -45.35 -16.09
CA GLU A 69 -11.07 -45.30 -14.87
C GLU A 69 -10.18 -44.88 -13.69
N ARG A 70 -10.57 -43.81 -12.99
CA ARG A 70 -9.80 -43.19 -11.91
C ARG A 70 -9.85 -44.09 -10.67
N SER A 71 -8.78 -44.85 -10.43
CA SER A 71 -8.62 -45.65 -9.21
C SER A 71 -8.06 -44.82 -8.05
N ASN A 72 -8.38 -45.24 -6.82
CA ASN A 72 -7.88 -44.66 -5.56
C ASN A 72 -6.39 -45.01 -5.34
N ILE A 73 -5.50 -44.51 -6.19
CA ILE A 73 -4.06 -44.75 -6.12
C ILE A 73 -3.39 -43.66 -5.28
N THR A 74 -2.44 -44.06 -4.42
CA THR A 74 -1.51 -43.18 -3.73
C THR A 74 -0.63 -42.45 -4.74
N THR A 75 -0.65 -41.12 -4.72
CA THR A 75 0.16 -40.28 -5.62
C THR A 75 1.65 -40.47 -5.36
N GLU A 76 2.41 -40.84 -6.40
CA GLU A 76 3.88 -40.91 -6.37
C GLU A 76 4.51 -39.67 -7.02
N PRO A 77 5.73 -39.27 -6.62
CA PRO A 77 6.49 -38.22 -7.30
C PRO A 77 6.86 -38.67 -8.73
N CYS A 78 6.86 -37.77 -9.70
CA CYS A 78 7.19 -38.09 -11.09
C CYS A 78 8.68 -38.53 -11.21
N PRO A 79 8.99 -39.79 -11.59
CA PRO A 79 10.37 -40.30 -11.57
C PRO A 79 11.26 -39.77 -12.70
N GLU A 80 10.70 -39.47 -13.88
CA GLU A 80 11.44 -38.92 -15.04
C GLU A 80 11.22 -37.41 -15.25
N GLY A 81 10.68 -36.71 -14.24
CA GLY A 81 10.35 -35.29 -14.32
C GLY A 81 8.97 -35.01 -14.94
N ARG A 82 8.69 -33.73 -15.18
CA ARG A 82 7.38 -33.22 -15.61
C ARG A 82 7.45 -32.61 -17.00
N ILE A 83 6.38 -32.76 -17.77
CA ILE A 83 6.17 -32.08 -19.05
C ILE A 83 5.10 -31.02 -18.84
N TYR A 84 5.46 -29.77 -19.12
CA TYR A 84 4.58 -28.60 -18.99
C TYR A 84 3.94 -28.26 -20.33
N SER A 85 2.67 -27.83 -20.29
CA SER A 85 1.96 -27.30 -21.46
C SER A 85 2.55 -25.96 -21.90
N GLU A 86 2.71 -25.75 -23.21
CA GLU A 86 3.11 -24.47 -23.80
C GLU A 86 1.91 -23.52 -24.03
N GLU A 87 0.70 -23.93 -23.67
CA GLU A 87 -0.51 -23.10 -23.73
C GLU A 87 -1.04 -22.80 -22.32
N PRO A 88 -1.34 -21.52 -21.99
CA PRO A 88 -1.25 -20.33 -22.83
C PRO A 88 0.16 -19.68 -22.87
N PHE A 89 1.10 -20.11 -22.03
CA PHE A 89 2.44 -19.52 -21.93
C PHE A 89 3.49 -20.39 -22.61
N LYS A 90 4.37 -19.79 -23.43
CA LYS A 90 5.46 -20.54 -24.08
C LYS A 90 6.50 -21.03 -23.07
N SER A 91 6.76 -20.23 -22.04
CA SER A 91 7.67 -20.57 -20.94
C SER A 91 7.39 -19.68 -19.75
N THR A 92 7.41 -20.25 -18.55
CA THR A 92 7.29 -19.58 -17.26
C THR A 92 8.43 -19.99 -16.31
N LEU A 93 8.63 -19.25 -15.22
CA LEU A 93 9.53 -19.64 -14.13
C LEU A 93 9.19 -21.04 -13.59
N VAL A 94 7.90 -21.38 -13.56
CA VAL A 94 7.44 -22.70 -13.08
C VAL A 94 7.84 -23.80 -14.04
N SER A 95 7.65 -23.60 -15.36
CA SER A 95 7.98 -24.61 -16.36
C SER A 95 9.48 -24.80 -16.55
N GLU A 96 10.28 -23.75 -16.36
CA GLU A 96 11.73 -23.79 -16.58
C GLU A 96 12.51 -24.33 -15.37
N PHE A 97 12.07 -24.02 -14.14
CA PHE A 97 12.75 -24.42 -12.90
C PHE A 97 12.04 -25.55 -12.12
N ASP A 98 11.00 -26.18 -12.69
CA ASP A 98 10.22 -27.25 -12.06
C ASP A 98 9.71 -26.90 -10.64
N LEU A 99 9.01 -25.76 -10.55
CA LEU A 99 8.54 -25.18 -9.29
C LEU A 99 7.11 -25.62 -8.91
N SER A 100 6.60 -26.74 -9.45
CA SER A 100 5.26 -27.23 -9.10
C SER A 100 5.26 -28.24 -7.93
N CYS A 101 4.08 -28.47 -7.35
CA CYS A 101 3.83 -29.40 -6.23
C CYS A 101 4.76 -29.15 -5.02
N GLU A 102 5.71 -30.06 -4.75
CA GLU A 102 6.64 -29.99 -3.61
C GLU A 102 7.48 -28.70 -3.58
N ASN A 103 7.81 -28.14 -4.76
CA ASN A 103 8.62 -26.94 -4.88
C ASN A 103 7.79 -25.65 -4.98
N ALA A 104 6.46 -25.71 -4.86
CA ALA A 104 5.58 -24.54 -5.01
C ALA A 104 5.88 -23.41 -4.01
N TRP A 105 6.44 -23.74 -2.85
CA TRP A 105 6.87 -22.77 -1.85
C TRP A 105 7.98 -21.84 -2.35
N GLN A 106 8.82 -22.30 -3.29
CA GLN A 106 9.92 -21.50 -3.84
C GLN A 106 9.39 -20.31 -4.64
N LEU A 107 8.36 -20.53 -5.47
CA LEU A 107 7.72 -19.46 -6.23
C LEU A 107 7.09 -18.40 -5.32
N SER A 108 6.41 -18.82 -4.26
CA SER A 108 5.84 -17.89 -3.28
C SER A 108 6.92 -17.12 -2.54
N THR A 109 8.01 -17.80 -2.20
CA THR A 109 9.19 -17.17 -1.59
C THR A 109 9.81 -16.13 -2.53
N CYS A 110 9.89 -16.38 -3.85
CA CYS A 110 10.33 -15.37 -4.82
C CYS A 110 9.45 -14.10 -4.77
N LYS A 111 8.12 -14.26 -4.68
CA LYS A 111 7.18 -13.12 -4.52
C LYS A 111 7.44 -12.38 -3.20
N SER A 112 7.67 -13.10 -2.10
CA SER A 112 8.00 -12.50 -0.80
C SER A 112 9.35 -11.77 -0.81
N VAL A 113 10.37 -12.32 -1.48
CA VAL A 113 11.70 -11.70 -1.64
C VAL A 113 11.59 -10.37 -2.39
N LEU A 114 10.73 -10.28 -3.41
CA LEU A 114 10.45 -9.01 -4.11
C LEU A 114 9.92 -7.94 -3.13
N PHE A 115 9.03 -8.30 -2.20
CA PHE A 115 8.53 -7.37 -1.17
C PHE A 115 9.55 -7.06 -0.08
N ALA A 116 10.39 -8.03 0.30
CA ALA A 116 11.51 -7.80 1.20
C ALA A 116 12.49 -6.79 0.61
N GLY A 117 12.83 -6.93 -0.68
CA GLY A 117 13.65 -5.97 -1.42
C GLY A 117 13.02 -4.58 -1.46
N LYS A 118 11.70 -4.49 -1.66
CA LYS A 118 10.98 -3.20 -1.59
C LYS A 118 10.99 -2.58 -0.19
N LEU A 119 10.78 -3.38 0.85
CA LEU A 119 10.84 -2.91 2.23
C LEU A 119 12.24 -2.37 2.56
N LEU A 120 13.28 -3.14 2.26
CA LEU A 120 14.67 -2.72 2.44
C LEU A 120 14.98 -1.48 1.61
N GLY A 121 14.54 -1.45 0.35
CA GLY A 121 14.68 -0.30 -0.54
C GLY A 121 14.03 0.96 0.04
N MET A 122 12.84 0.84 0.64
CA MET A 122 12.17 1.96 1.30
C MET A 122 12.93 2.45 2.53
N LEU A 123 13.35 1.54 3.43
CA LEU A 123 14.11 1.90 4.63
C LEU A 123 15.46 2.55 4.28
N VAL A 124 16.17 1.97 3.31
CA VAL A 124 17.43 2.50 2.80
C VAL A 124 17.20 3.86 2.14
N SER A 125 16.18 3.99 1.29
CA SER A 125 15.85 5.27 0.64
C SER A 125 15.48 6.36 1.63
N GLY A 126 14.79 6.04 2.74
CA GLY A 126 14.44 7.01 3.77
C GLY A 126 15.65 7.49 4.59
N VAL A 127 16.61 6.60 4.89
CA VAL A 127 17.86 7.01 5.55
C VAL A 127 18.76 7.82 4.60
N ILE A 128 18.71 7.47 3.31
CA ILE A 128 19.49 8.12 2.27
C ILE A 128 18.91 9.50 1.91
N SER A 129 17.59 9.67 1.87
CA SER A 129 16.93 10.94 1.52
C SER A 129 17.29 12.09 2.47
N ASP A 130 17.63 11.76 3.72
CA ASP A 130 18.00 12.73 4.74
C ASP A 130 19.49 13.11 4.72
N ARG A 131 20.32 12.41 3.92
CA ARG A 131 21.76 12.70 3.81
C ARG A 131 22.07 13.48 2.54
N LYS A 132 22.88 14.53 2.69
CA LYS A 132 23.40 15.41 1.62
C LYS A 132 24.10 14.69 0.45
N ILE A 133 24.40 13.40 0.58
CA ILE A 133 25.10 12.55 -0.41
C ILE A 133 24.25 12.30 -1.68
N VAL A 134 22.95 12.59 -1.68
CA VAL A 134 22.03 12.31 -2.81
C VAL A 134 21.56 13.59 -3.51
N GLU A 135 22.49 14.46 -3.89
CA GLU A 135 22.19 15.47 -4.93
C GLU A 135 22.13 14.82 -6.34
N ASP A 136 22.81 13.67 -6.52
CA ASP A 136 22.96 12.99 -7.81
C ASP A 136 21.98 11.82 -8.04
N LEU A 137 21.36 11.26 -6.99
CA LEU A 137 20.51 10.06 -7.04
C LEU A 137 19.00 10.38 -6.86
N LYS A 138 18.53 11.44 -7.54
CA LYS A 138 17.11 11.89 -7.54
C LYS A 138 16.09 10.78 -7.86
N LEU A 139 16.51 9.75 -8.60
CA LEU A 139 15.75 8.54 -8.90
C LEU A 139 15.10 7.89 -7.66
N LEU A 140 15.81 7.83 -6.53
CA LEU A 140 15.41 7.01 -5.38
C LEU A 140 14.24 7.63 -4.60
N ASN A 141 14.14 8.97 -4.61
CA ASN A 141 13.09 9.72 -3.90
C ASN A 141 11.70 9.57 -4.55
N TYR A 142 11.62 9.36 -5.87
CA TYR A 142 10.35 9.24 -6.59
C TYR A 142 9.74 7.83 -6.58
N LEU A 143 10.43 6.85 -5.99
CA LEU A 143 9.88 5.50 -5.79
C LEU A 143 8.68 5.51 -4.82
N HIS A 144 8.54 6.58 -4.04
CA HIS A 144 7.40 6.87 -3.19
C HIS A 144 6.46 7.84 -3.92
N LEU A 145 5.17 7.52 -4.01
CA LEU A 145 4.11 8.31 -4.68
C LEU A 145 3.83 9.70 -4.02
N VAL A 146 4.69 10.14 -3.10
CA VAL A 146 4.47 11.28 -2.20
C VAL A 146 4.86 12.63 -2.80
N PRO A 147 5.97 12.79 -3.56
CA PRO A 147 6.40 14.09 -4.09
C PRO A 147 5.36 14.73 -5.04
N GLY A 148 4.56 13.93 -5.74
CA GLY A 148 3.53 14.43 -6.67
C GLY A 148 2.41 15.21 -6.03
N MET A 149 2.15 14.94 -4.74
CA MET A 149 1.09 15.63 -3.98
C MET A 149 1.56 16.97 -3.42
N GLU A 150 2.87 17.24 -3.45
CA GLU A 150 3.48 18.45 -2.88
C GLU A 150 3.45 19.64 -3.84
N PHE A 151 3.47 19.37 -5.16
CA PHE A 151 3.32 20.37 -6.22
C PHE A 151 1.86 20.73 -6.51
N VAL A 152 0.90 19.96 -6.00
CA VAL A 152 -0.53 20.23 -6.14
C VAL A 152 -1.02 20.99 -4.92
N GLY A 153 -1.68 22.13 -5.16
CA GLY A 153 -2.32 22.93 -4.12
C GLY A 153 -3.33 22.13 -3.30
N THR A 154 -3.56 22.56 -2.06
CA THR A 154 -4.46 21.89 -1.09
C THR A 154 -5.88 21.68 -1.64
N SER A 155 -6.37 22.62 -2.46
CA SER A 155 -7.68 22.58 -3.14
C SER A 155 -7.86 21.39 -4.10
N LYS A 156 -6.80 21.02 -4.83
CA LYS A 156 -6.86 19.96 -5.87
C LYS A 156 -6.21 18.64 -5.45
N ARG A 157 -5.58 18.59 -4.27
CA ARG A 157 -4.85 17.42 -3.76
C ARG A 157 -5.71 16.17 -3.66
N ARG A 158 -6.97 16.29 -3.22
CA ARG A 158 -7.90 15.16 -3.14
C ARG A 158 -8.09 14.46 -4.49
N MET A 159 -8.36 15.24 -5.54
CA MET A 159 -8.59 14.72 -6.88
C MET A 159 -7.31 14.11 -7.47
N ALA A 160 -6.15 14.71 -7.18
CA ALA A 160 -4.86 14.18 -7.59
C ALA A 160 -4.58 12.79 -6.97
N GLY A 161 -4.82 12.59 -5.67
CA GLY A 161 -4.63 11.27 -5.05
C GLY A 161 -5.47 10.17 -5.71
N LEU A 162 -6.72 10.49 -6.07
CA LEU A 162 -7.66 9.54 -6.67
C LEU A 162 -7.32 9.21 -8.12
N ILE A 163 -6.89 10.19 -8.91
CA ILE A 163 -6.44 9.96 -10.29
C ILE A 163 -5.21 9.05 -10.31
N ILE A 164 -4.25 9.23 -9.38
CA ILE A 164 -3.10 8.31 -9.25
C ILE A 164 -3.60 6.88 -9.00
N GLY A 165 -4.59 6.69 -8.12
CA GLY A 165 -5.19 5.37 -7.87
C GLY A 165 -5.84 4.76 -9.11
N MET A 166 -6.54 5.55 -9.93
CA MET A 166 -7.15 5.06 -11.17
C MET A 166 -6.09 4.66 -12.21
N VAL A 167 -5.02 5.45 -12.35
CA VAL A 167 -3.90 5.15 -13.25
C VAL A 167 -3.15 3.89 -12.79
N PHE A 168 -3.03 3.68 -11.47
CA PHE A 168 -2.49 2.46 -10.90
C PHE A 168 -3.33 1.23 -11.31
N GLY A 169 -4.66 1.30 -11.17
CA GLY A 169 -5.57 0.24 -11.64
C GLY A 169 -5.49 -0.01 -13.15
N LEU A 170 -5.32 1.06 -13.95
CA LEU A 170 -5.11 0.93 -15.40
C LEU A 170 -3.80 0.23 -15.73
N GLY A 171 -2.69 0.57 -15.05
CA GLY A 171 -1.40 -0.11 -15.21
C GLY A 171 -1.47 -1.60 -14.87
N HIS A 172 -2.23 -1.94 -13.83
CA HIS A 172 -2.51 -3.33 -13.47
C HIS A 172 -3.25 -4.07 -14.60
N ALA A 173 -4.26 -3.45 -15.20
CA ALA A 173 -4.98 -4.04 -16.34
C ALA A 173 -4.13 -4.14 -17.61
N LEU A 174 -3.28 -3.14 -17.89
CA LEU A 174 -2.36 -3.13 -19.02
C LEU A 174 -1.33 -4.26 -18.94
N LEU A 175 -0.88 -4.64 -17.74
CA LEU A 175 0.02 -5.77 -17.55
C LEU A 175 -0.58 -7.09 -18.09
N ALA A 176 -1.90 -7.32 -17.92
CA ALA A 176 -2.55 -8.50 -18.51
C ALA A 176 -2.51 -8.47 -20.04
N LEU A 177 -2.67 -7.29 -20.64
CA LEU A 177 -2.60 -7.11 -22.08
C LEU A 177 -1.18 -7.37 -22.61
N GLU A 178 -0.16 -6.88 -21.92
CA GLU A 178 1.24 -7.16 -22.26
C GLU A 178 1.57 -8.65 -22.17
N ALA A 179 1.13 -9.31 -21.10
CA ALA A 179 1.34 -10.74 -20.90
C ALA A 179 0.61 -11.59 -21.95
N TYR A 180 -0.53 -11.11 -22.49
CA TYR A 180 -1.25 -11.79 -23.56
C TYR A 180 -0.44 -11.82 -24.87
N PHE A 181 0.24 -10.72 -25.22
CA PHE A 181 1.08 -10.66 -26.42
C PHE A 181 2.47 -11.27 -26.21
N ILE A 182 3.04 -11.15 -25.02
CA ILE A 182 4.40 -11.60 -24.70
C ILE A 182 4.33 -12.89 -23.86
N ARG A 183 4.31 -14.02 -24.55
CA ARG A 183 4.15 -15.36 -23.94
C ARG A 183 5.41 -15.95 -23.31
N ASN A 184 6.56 -15.30 -23.43
CA ASN A 184 7.83 -15.75 -22.84
C ASN A 184 8.18 -14.86 -21.64
N TRP A 185 8.35 -15.47 -20.47
CA TRP A 185 8.60 -14.76 -19.22
C TRP A 185 9.84 -13.86 -19.25
N ARG A 186 10.92 -14.23 -19.97
CA ARG A 186 12.14 -13.41 -20.03
C ARG A 186 11.90 -12.07 -20.73
N HIS A 187 11.21 -12.12 -21.88
CA HIS A 187 10.84 -10.92 -22.61
C HIS A 187 9.79 -10.10 -21.85
N LEU A 188 8.82 -10.76 -21.22
CA LEU A 188 7.83 -10.08 -20.39
C LEU A 188 8.48 -9.38 -19.20
N ALA A 189 9.46 -10.01 -18.53
CA ALA A 189 10.21 -9.40 -17.43
C ALA A 189 10.96 -8.14 -17.89
N LEU A 190 11.60 -8.20 -19.06
CA LEU A 190 12.29 -7.05 -19.65
C LEU A 190 11.30 -5.92 -19.99
N VAL A 191 10.19 -6.22 -20.65
CA VAL A 191 9.19 -5.19 -21.04
C VAL A 191 8.46 -4.62 -19.82
N ALA A 192 8.11 -5.43 -18.83
CA ALA A 192 7.41 -4.95 -17.63
C ALA A 192 8.30 -4.07 -16.73
N ASN A 193 9.63 -4.25 -16.75
CA ASN A 193 10.55 -3.50 -15.88
C ASN A 193 11.34 -2.39 -16.61
N SER A 194 11.62 -2.53 -17.91
CA SER A 194 12.47 -1.58 -18.65
C SER A 194 11.92 -0.16 -18.76
N PRO A 195 10.60 0.10 -18.91
CA PRO A 195 10.11 1.48 -19.01
C PRO A 195 10.33 2.26 -17.71
N ALA A 196 10.25 1.60 -16.56
CA ALA A 196 10.54 2.22 -15.28
C ALA A 196 12.02 2.62 -15.20
N VAL A 197 12.93 1.75 -15.63
CA VAL A 197 14.38 2.03 -15.67
C VAL A 197 14.69 3.16 -16.65
N ILE A 198 14.13 3.13 -17.85
CA ILE A 198 14.33 4.15 -18.88
C ILE A 198 13.82 5.51 -18.39
N PHE A 199 12.62 5.56 -17.84
CA PHE A 199 12.06 6.80 -17.32
C PHE A 199 12.91 7.36 -16.16
N ALA A 200 13.39 6.48 -15.29
CA ALA A 200 14.21 6.86 -14.17
C ALA A 200 15.57 7.42 -14.65
N LEU A 201 16.13 6.89 -15.74
CA LEU A 201 17.34 7.43 -16.39
C LEU A 201 17.15 8.82 -17.02
N PHE A 202 15.91 9.28 -17.29
CA PHE A 202 15.65 10.53 -18.03
C PHE A 202 15.43 11.80 -17.18
N TRP A 203 15.65 11.78 -15.86
CA TRP A 203 15.87 12.98 -15.01
C TRP A 203 14.79 14.11 -15.02
N VAL A 204 13.56 13.85 -15.49
CA VAL A 204 12.60 14.94 -15.83
C VAL A 204 11.89 15.60 -14.62
N LEU A 205 12.07 15.08 -13.40
CA LEU A 205 11.35 15.56 -12.21
C LEU A 205 12.21 16.53 -11.36
N PRO A 206 11.70 17.74 -11.04
CA PRO A 206 12.35 18.70 -10.14
C PRO A 206 12.17 18.27 -8.67
N GLU A 207 13.15 18.64 -7.83
CA GLU A 207 13.12 18.36 -6.39
C GLU A 207 12.00 19.15 -5.68
N SER A 208 11.52 18.63 -4.54
CA SER A 208 10.49 19.32 -3.75
C SER A 208 10.96 20.67 -3.21
N VAL A 209 10.24 21.73 -3.57
CA VAL A 209 10.49 23.09 -3.06
C VAL A 209 10.32 23.16 -1.55
N ARG A 210 9.36 22.41 -0.97
CA ARG A 210 9.13 22.41 0.49
C ARG A 210 10.32 21.82 1.24
N TRP A 211 10.92 20.75 0.71
CA TRP A 211 12.10 20.13 1.29
C TRP A 211 13.32 21.03 1.15
N LEU A 212 13.53 21.64 -0.01
CA LEU A 212 14.64 22.59 -0.23
C LEU A 212 14.60 23.76 0.76
N LEU A 213 13.41 24.32 1.00
CA LEU A 213 13.21 25.36 2.01
C LEU A 213 13.50 24.86 3.42
N ALA A 214 13.02 23.66 3.78
CA ALA A 214 13.28 23.07 5.10
C ALA A 214 14.77 22.77 5.35
N GLN A 215 15.55 22.54 4.29
CA GLN A 215 17.00 22.32 4.35
C GLN A 215 17.82 23.62 4.25
N GLY A 216 17.18 24.79 4.12
CA GLY A 216 17.87 26.07 3.92
C GLY A 216 18.50 26.25 2.54
N ARG A 217 18.13 25.43 1.54
CA ARG A 217 18.63 25.50 0.16
C ARG A 217 17.83 26.51 -0.68
N HIS A 218 17.96 27.79 -0.34
CA HIS A 218 17.10 28.85 -0.86
C HIS A 218 17.33 29.16 -2.34
N ASP A 219 18.58 29.10 -2.82
CA ASP A 219 18.92 29.39 -4.22
C ASP A 219 18.27 28.39 -5.19
N GLU A 220 18.26 27.11 -4.81
CA GLU A 220 17.62 26.06 -5.61
C GLU A 220 16.10 26.14 -5.56
N ALA A 221 15.54 26.42 -4.38
CA ALA A 221 14.12 26.68 -4.24
C ALA A 221 13.69 27.87 -5.13
N LYS A 222 14.46 28.96 -5.12
CA LYS A 222 14.26 30.14 -5.98
C LYS A 222 14.31 29.76 -7.45
N ALA A 223 15.32 29.01 -7.88
CA ALA A 223 15.45 28.56 -9.27
C ALA A 223 14.23 27.74 -9.76
N ILE A 224 13.71 26.85 -8.92
CA ILE A 224 12.51 26.07 -9.25
C ILE A 224 11.27 26.97 -9.29
N ILE A 225 11.06 27.82 -8.29
CA ILE A 225 9.90 28.73 -8.23
C ILE A 225 9.88 29.67 -9.45
N THR A 226 11.03 30.26 -9.82
CA THR A 226 11.15 31.11 -11.01
C THR A 226 10.84 30.33 -12.28
N ARG A 227 11.31 29.08 -12.41
CA ARG A 227 10.97 28.21 -13.55
C ARG A 227 9.47 27.94 -13.63
N VAL A 228 8.81 27.68 -12.49
CA VAL A 228 7.35 27.49 -12.44
C VAL A 228 6.62 28.75 -12.89
N ALA A 229 7.05 29.93 -12.41
CA ALA A 229 6.47 31.22 -12.78
C ALA A 229 6.56 31.47 -14.30
N VAL A 230 7.72 31.22 -14.91
CA VAL A 230 7.93 31.35 -16.36
C VAL A 230 7.03 30.41 -17.16
N VAL A 231 6.95 29.13 -16.78
CA VAL A 231 6.15 28.13 -17.51
C VAL A 231 4.64 28.39 -17.36
N ASN A 232 4.22 28.86 -16.18
CA ASN A 232 2.83 29.22 -15.91
C ASN A 232 2.47 30.64 -16.40
N LYS A 233 3.43 31.38 -16.96
CA LYS A 233 3.27 32.75 -17.46
C LYS A 233 2.79 33.72 -16.38
N VAL A 234 3.31 33.57 -15.16
CA VAL A 234 3.02 34.45 -14.02
C VAL A 234 4.24 35.30 -13.72
N THR A 235 4.04 36.61 -13.55
CA THR A 235 5.07 37.54 -13.08
C THR A 235 5.12 37.52 -11.56
N LEU A 236 6.28 37.19 -11.00
CA LEU A 236 6.51 37.16 -9.55
C LEU A 236 7.33 38.37 -9.14
N ASP A 237 6.84 39.10 -8.14
CA ASP A 237 7.57 40.21 -7.54
C ASP A 237 8.82 39.68 -6.80
N PRO A 238 10.04 40.12 -7.16
CA PRO A 238 11.27 39.67 -6.53
C PRO A 238 11.28 39.89 -5.00
N ASP A 239 10.70 41.00 -4.53
CA ASP A 239 10.71 41.36 -3.11
C ASP A 239 9.80 40.43 -2.28
N VAL A 240 8.69 39.97 -2.87
CA VAL A 240 7.78 38.99 -2.25
C VAL A 240 8.45 37.61 -2.17
N LEU A 241 9.21 37.23 -3.20
CA LEU A 241 9.92 35.96 -3.24
C LEU A 241 11.06 35.92 -2.22
N ASP A 242 11.88 36.97 -2.18
CA ASP A 242 13.01 37.06 -1.24
C ASP A 242 12.52 37.19 0.20
N GLY A 243 11.44 37.93 0.45
CA GLY A 243 10.77 37.97 1.76
C GLY A 243 10.20 36.63 2.22
N PHE A 244 9.73 35.77 1.30
CA PHE A 244 9.28 34.42 1.60
C PHE A 244 10.45 33.49 1.97
N LEU A 245 11.56 33.56 1.22
CA LEU A 245 12.77 32.77 1.48
C LEU A 245 13.39 33.13 2.85
N LEU A 246 13.44 34.40 3.20
CA LEU A 246 13.94 34.88 4.51
C LEU A 246 13.09 34.40 5.70
N LYS A 247 11.77 34.21 5.50
CA LYS A 247 10.90 33.65 6.54
C LYS A 247 11.17 32.17 6.81
N GLY A 248 11.64 31.42 5.81
CA GLY A 248 12.02 30.01 5.94
C GLY A 248 13.20 29.77 6.88
N ASP A 249 14.14 30.73 6.98
CA ASP A 249 15.33 30.65 7.83
C ASP A 249 15.02 30.51 9.33
N GLN A 250 13.85 30.99 9.78
CA GLN A 250 13.47 30.95 11.19
C GLN A 250 12.84 29.61 11.62
N GLU A 251 12.38 28.78 10.68
CA GLU A 251 11.80 27.45 10.93
C GLU A 251 12.81 26.32 10.62
N LYS A 252 13.97 26.29 11.27
CA LYS A 252 14.83 25.09 11.22
C LYS A 252 14.11 23.91 11.90
N ARG A 253 13.60 22.96 11.11
CA ARG A 253 13.02 21.71 11.62
C ARG A 253 14.10 20.78 12.14
N VAL A 254 13.89 20.26 13.34
CA VAL A 254 14.63 19.10 13.85
C VAL A 254 14.31 17.90 12.96
N THR A 255 15.33 17.30 12.36
CA THR A 255 15.19 16.07 11.56
C THR A 255 14.98 14.88 12.50
N HIS A 256 13.81 14.24 12.42
CA HIS A 256 13.50 13.02 13.17
C HIS A 256 13.78 11.79 12.31
N THR A 257 14.54 10.83 12.84
CA THR A 257 14.92 9.62 12.08
C THR A 257 13.90 8.48 12.26
N PRO A 258 13.80 7.52 11.32
CA PRO A 258 12.99 6.30 11.51
C PRO A 258 13.43 5.46 12.73
N VAL A 259 14.68 5.59 13.17
CA VAL A 259 15.21 4.92 14.37
C VAL A 259 14.63 5.53 15.66
N ASP A 260 14.30 6.83 15.64
CA ASP A 260 13.56 7.44 16.74
C ASP A 260 12.11 6.91 16.82
N LEU A 261 11.55 6.42 15.71
CA LEU A 261 10.31 5.64 15.73
C LEU A 261 10.50 4.22 16.31
N LEU A 262 11.66 3.60 16.20
CA LEU A 262 11.91 2.28 16.81
C LEU A 262 12.03 2.36 18.34
N LYS A 263 12.45 3.50 18.90
CA LYS A 263 12.36 3.78 20.35
C LYS A 263 10.90 3.78 20.85
N THR A 264 9.94 3.87 19.93
CA THR A 264 8.48 3.80 20.18
C THR A 264 7.96 2.36 20.37
N LEU A 265 8.80 1.32 20.21
CA LEU A 265 8.42 -0.08 20.52
C LEU A 265 8.03 -0.27 21.99
N ASP A 266 8.53 0.57 22.90
CA ASP A 266 8.04 0.58 24.29
C ASP A 266 6.59 1.08 24.38
N ARG A 267 6.14 1.97 23.47
CA ARG A 267 4.72 2.34 23.38
C ARG A 267 3.86 1.19 22.84
N ALA A 268 4.40 0.32 21.97
CA ALA A 268 3.73 -0.90 21.50
C ALA A 268 3.43 -1.88 22.66
N LYS A 269 4.39 -2.05 23.57
CA LYS A 269 4.24 -2.87 24.79
C LYS A 269 3.19 -2.27 25.73
N VAL A 270 3.18 -0.94 25.88
CA VAL A 270 2.16 -0.21 26.65
C VAL A 270 0.77 -0.39 26.03
N THR A 271 0.62 -0.30 24.71
CA THR A 271 -0.66 -0.51 24.02
C THR A 271 -1.15 -1.96 24.11
N LEU A 272 -0.27 -2.96 24.03
CA LEU A 272 -0.65 -4.36 24.25
C LEU A 272 -1.12 -4.60 25.69
N ASN A 273 -0.44 -4.00 26.67
CA ASN A 273 -0.84 -4.04 28.06
C ASN A 273 -2.18 -3.31 28.30
N ILE A 274 -2.44 -2.20 27.61
CA ILE A 274 -3.73 -1.49 27.69
C ILE A 274 -4.85 -2.27 26.99
N ALA A 275 -4.60 -2.90 25.83
CA ALA A 275 -5.57 -3.79 25.21
C ALA A 275 -5.90 -4.98 26.11
N LEU A 276 -4.91 -5.51 26.84
CA LEU A 276 -5.10 -6.53 27.88
C LEU A 276 -5.86 -5.99 29.11
N VAL A 277 -5.64 -4.73 29.51
CA VAL A 277 -6.37 -4.06 30.59
C VAL A 277 -7.81 -3.74 30.17
N CYS A 278 -8.07 -3.28 28.94
CA CYS A 278 -9.41 -3.04 28.41
C CYS A 278 -10.21 -4.35 28.25
N THR A 279 -9.56 -5.44 27.84
CA THR A 279 -10.21 -6.77 27.79
C THR A 279 -10.48 -7.34 29.19
N LYS A 280 -9.66 -7.00 30.20
CA LYS A 280 -9.97 -7.25 31.63
C LYS A 280 -11.06 -6.33 32.17
N GLY A 281 -11.08 -5.06 31.77
CA GLY A 281 -12.07 -4.04 32.15
C GLY A 281 -13.46 -4.35 31.61
N LEU A 282 -13.57 -4.96 30.43
CA LEU A 282 -14.83 -5.52 29.92
C LEU A 282 -15.44 -6.61 30.81
N LYS A 283 -14.64 -7.26 31.69
CA LYS A 283 -15.13 -8.21 32.70
C LYS A 283 -15.44 -7.58 34.07
N GLN A 284 -14.95 -6.37 34.36
CA GLN A 284 -14.98 -5.78 35.71
C GLN A 284 -15.67 -4.42 35.80
N GLY A 285 -16.20 -3.88 34.69
CA GLY A 285 -16.96 -2.64 34.65
C GLY A 285 -16.10 -1.38 34.39
N PRO A 286 -16.72 -0.29 33.89
CA PRO A 286 -16.01 0.86 33.32
C PRO A 286 -15.13 1.63 34.32
N GLY A 287 -15.48 1.67 35.62
CA GLY A 287 -14.71 2.41 36.64
C GLY A 287 -13.41 1.72 37.09
N GLN A 288 -13.27 0.41 36.88
CA GLN A 288 -12.06 -0.33 37.28
C GLN A 288 -10.95 -0.19 36.22
N ALA A 289 -11.33 -0.16 34.94
CA ALA A 289 -10.41 -0.01 33.81
C ALA A 289 -9.68 1.33 33.82
N GLU A 290 -10.37 2.41 34.21
CA GLU A 290 -9.80 3.76 34.31
C GLU A 290 -8.74 3.83 35.42
N ASN A 291 -9.01 3.20 36.58
CA ASN A 291 -8.06 3.11 37.69
C ASN A 291 -6.81 2.27 37.36
N ASP A 292 -6.96 1.18 36.60
CA ASP A 292 -5.83 0.33 36.20
C ASP A 292 -4.94 1.01 35.14
N ILE A 293 -5.51 1.82 34.25
CA ILE A 293 -4.76 2.65 33.29
C ILE A 293 -3.93 3.71 34.03
N VAL A 294 -4.52 4.37 35.04
CA VAL A 294 -3.83 5.37 35.88
C VAL A 294 -2.72 4.72 36.72
N LYS A 295 -2.95 3.52 37.27
CA LYS A 295 -1.94 2.76 38.03
C LYS A 295 -0.75 2.34 37.14
N PHE A 296 -1.03 1.89 35.93
CA PHE A 296 0.01 1.54 34.94
C PHE A 296 0.85 2.76 34.52
N ASP A 297 0.24 3.95 34.43
CA ASP A 297 0.93 5.20 34.11
C ASP A 297 1.95 5.60 35.20
N SER A 298 1.61 5.38 36.48
CA SER A 298 2.47 5.71 37.64
C SER A 298 3.72 4.84 37.80
N THR A 299 3.71 3.59 37.33
CA THR A 299 4.87 2.67 37.48
C THR A 299 5.94 2.90 36.42
N HIS A 300 5.59 3.46 35.27
CA HIS A 300 6.52 3.79 34.18
C HIS A 300 7.03 5.25 34.21
N THR A 301 6.38 6.15 34.96
CA THR A 301 6.87 7.52 35.22
C THR A 301 8.00 7.57 36.27
N ALA A 302 8.18 6.51 37.07
CA ALA A 302 9.24 6.43 38.09
C ALA A 302 10.69 6.38 37.51
N ALA A 303 10.85 6.24 36.20
CA ALA A 303 12.15 6.26 35.51
C ALA A 303 12.60 7.68 35.06
N GLY A 304 11.86 8.74 35.40
CA GLY A 304 12.35 10.12 35.36
C GLY A 304 12.63 10.75 33.99
N LEU A 305 12.10 10.20 32.88
CA LEU A 305 12.43 10.72 31.55
C LEU A 305 11.49 11.81 30.98
N TYR A 306 10.31 12.09 31.55
CA TYR A 306 9.36 13.09 31.00
C TYR A 306 8.43 13.75 32.05
N PRO A 307 7.93 14.98 31.80
CA PRO A 307 7.00 15.69 32.70
C PRO A 307 5.59 15.06 32.71
N PRO A 308 4.74 15.39 33.70
CA PRO A 308 3.49 14.68 33.99
C PRO A 308 2.37 15.08 33.01
N GLN A 309 2.38 14.49 31.80
CA GLN A 309 1.31 14.57 30.79
C GLN A 309 1.07 13.20 30.12
N GLY A 310 1.02 12.12 30.93
CA GLY A 310 1.09 10.72 30.49
C GLY A 310 -0.07 10.21 29.63
N GLY A 311 -1.30 10.70 29.85
CA GLY A 311 -2.49 10.22 29.14
C GLY A 311 -2.47 10.49 27.63
N GLU A 312 -1.96 11.63 27.19
CA GLU A 312 -2.00 12.06 25.77
C GLU A 312 -1.04 11.24 24.89
N ILE A 313 0.08 10.79 25.47
CA ILE A 313 1.09 9.97 24.77
C ILE A 313 0.54 8.56 24.50
N VAL A 314 -0.28 8.04 25.42
CA VAL A 314 -0.86 6.70 25.36
C VAL A 314 -1.91 6.59 24.25
N TYR A 315 -2.83 7.56 24.13
CA TYR A 315 -3.84 7.57 23.07
C TYR A 315 -3.21 7.71 21.68
N THR A 316 -2.20 8.56 21.57
CA THR A 316 -1.44 8.77 20.33
C THR A 316 -0.73 7.50 19.86
N ALA A 317 -0.10 6.78 20.79
CA ALA A 317 0.52 5.49 20.47
C ALA A 317 -0.50 4.43 20.06
N CYS A 318 -1.63 4.33 20.77
CA CYS A 318 -2.68 3.37 20.47
C CYS A 318 -3.26 3.59 19.07
N PHE A 319 -3.52 4.85 18.72
CA PHE A 319 -3.97 5.26 17.39
C PHE A 319 -2.95 4.87 16.31
N ASP A 320 -1.67 5.19 16.49
CA ASP A 320 -0.62 4.91 15.51
C ASP A 320 -0.46 3.40 15.24
N HIS A 321 -0.55 2.56 16.28
CA HIS A 321 -0.52 1.10 16.14
C HIS A 321 -1.75 0.56 15.44
N LEU A 322 -2.93 1.04 15.83
CA LEU A 322 -4.19 0.65 15.20
C LEU A 322 -4.15 0.98 13.71
N TYR A 323 -3.70 2.18 13.38
CA TYR A 323 -3.59 2.66 12.02
C TYR A 323 -2.55 1.89 11.20
N THR A 324 -1.43 1.54 11.81
CA THR A 324 -0.42 0.63 11.28
C THR A 324 -0.98 -0.76 10.97
N CYS A 325 -1.79 -1.33 11.88
CA CYS A 325 -2.45 -2.61 11.66
C CYS A 325 -3.39 -2.57 10.45
N HIS A 326 -4.13 -1.46 10.27
CA HIS A 326 -4.97 -1.27 9.08
C HIS A 326 -4.14 -1.25 7.79
N MET A 327 -3.02 -0.54 7.77
CA MET A 327 -2.12 -0.53 6.59
C MET A 327 -1.57 -1.92 6.27
N PHE A 328 -1.19 -2.69 7.30
CA PHE A 328 -0.74 -4.07 7.14
C PHE A 328 -1.84 -4.94 6.51
N VAL A 329 -3.04 -4.98 7.12
CA VAL A 329 -4.13 -5.84 6.66
C VAL A 329 -4.61 -5.44 5.27
N ASN A 330 -4.73 -4.14 5.01
CA ASN A 330 -5.20 -3.65 3.72
C ASN A 330 -4.22 -4.00 2.59
N ALA A 331 -2.91 -3.89 2.83
CA ALA A 331 -1.89 -4.34 1.88
C ALA A 331 -1.88 -5.87 1.71
N PHE A 332 -1.98 -6.61 2.82
CA PHE A 332 -2.05 -8.07 2.81
C PHE A 332 -3.22 -8.59 1.96
N VAL A 333 -4.44 -8.04 2.15
CA VAL A 333 -5.63 -8.40 1.37
C VAL A 333 -5.48 -7.98 -0.09
N TYR A 334 -5.00 -6.75 -0.36
CA TYR A 334 -4.83 -6.22 -1.71
C TYR A 334 -3.91 -7.11 -2.57
N TYR A 335 -2.74 -7.46 -2.03
CA TYR A 335 -1.78 -8.31 -2.74
C TYR A 335 -2.21 -9.77 -2.74
N GLY A 336 -2.88 -10.26 -1.69
CA GLY A 336 -3.45 -11.61 -1.64
C GLY A 336 -4.42 -11.87 -2.79
N LEU A 337 -5.38 -10.95 -3.02
CA LEU A 337 -6.33 -11.06 -4.14
C LEU A 337 -5.64 -10.95 -5.51
N SER A 338 -4.66 -10.04 -5.63
CA SER A 338 -3.94 -9.81 -6.90
C SER A 338 -3.02 -10.98 -7.26
N PHE A 339 -2.40 -11.64 -6.29
CA PHE A 339 -1.55 -12.82 -6.49
C PHE A 339 -2.33 -14.12 -6.61
N GLY A 340 -3.52 -14.20 -6.01
CA GLY A 340 -4.42 -15.35 -6.08
C GLY A 340 -5.36 -15.36 -7.28
N THR A 341 -5.17 -14.45 -8.26
CA THR A 341 -6.08 -14.33 -9.42
C THR A 341 -6.18 -15.62 -10.25
N GLN A 342 -5.10 -16.41 -10.29
CA GLN A 342 -5.09 -17.68 -11.02
C GLN A 342 -6.04 -18.73 -10.40
N ALA A 343 -6.30 -18.66 -9.09
CA ALA A 343 -7.15 -19.60 -8.39
C ALA A 343 -8.67 -19.38 -8.66
N LEU A 344 -9.05 -18.26 -9.28
CA LEU A 344 -10.46 -17.91 -9.51
C LEU A 344 -11.12 -18.75 -10.64
N GLY A 345 -10.33 -19.48 -11.42
CA GLY A 345 -10.82 -20.25 -12.57
C GLY A 345 -11.21 -19.38 -13.77
N GLY A 346 -11.44 -20.00 -14.93
CA GLY A 346 -11.73 -19.28 -16.17
C GLY A 346 -10.50 -18.62 -16.81
N SER A 347 -10.71 -17.51 -17.52
CA SER A 347 -9.61 -16.82 -18.22
C SER A 347 -8.75 -16.01 -17.26
N PHE A 348 -7.51 -16.47 -17.05
CA PHE A 348 -6.54 -15.82 -16.18
C PHE A 348 -6.27 -14.35 -16.56
N TYR A 349 -6.07 -14.07 -17.86
CA TYR A 349 -5.83 -12.70 -18.35
C TYR A 349 -7.01 -11.78 -18.08
N LEU A 350 -8.23 -12.25 -18.35
CA LEU A 350 -9.44 -11.45 -18.15
C LEU A 350 -9.66 -11.16 -16.66
N ASN A 351 -9.55 -12.17 -15.80
CA ASN A 351 -9.72 -11.99 -14.36
C ASN A 351 -8.69 -10.99 -13.80
N PHE A 352 -7.44 -11.07 -14.25
CA PHE A 352 -6.39 -10.14 -13.82
C PHE A 352 -6.64 -8.71 -14.32
N ALA A 353 -7.08 -8.55 -15.57
CA ALA A 353 -7.47 -7.24 -16.09
C ALA A 353 -8.66 -6.66 -15.32
N LEU A 354 -9.68 -7.47 -15.03
CA LEU A 354 -10.85 -7.06 -14.25
C LEU A 354 -10.46 -6.66 -12.82
N MET A 355 -9.51 -7.36 -12.19
CA MET A 355 -8.98 -6.98 -10.87
C MET A 355 -8.34 -5.58 -10.86
N GLY A 356 -7.63 -5.21 -11.93
CA GLY A 356 -7.10 -3.85 -12.09
C GLY A 356 -8.20 -2.82 -12.36
N LEU A 357 -9.13 -3.13 -13.25
CA LEU A 357 -10.25 -2.24 -13.60
C LEU A 357 -11.22 -2.01 -12.43
N ALA A 358 -11.38 -2.99 -11.54
CA ALA A 358 -12.22 -2.89 -10.34
C ALA A 358 -11.78 -1.78 -9.37
N GLU A 359 -10.54 -1.29 -9.47
CA GLU A 359 -10.05 -0.18 -8.64
C GLU A 359 -10.71 1.16 -9.05
N ILE A 360 -10.97 1.35 -10.34
CA ILE A 360 -11.50 2.60 -10.91
C ILE A 360 -12.88 2.97 -10.31
N PRO A 361 -13.91 2.09 -10.31
CA PRO A 361 -15.20 2.41 -9.71
C PRO A 361 -15.09 2.65 -8.20
N GLY A 362 -14.18 1.96 -7.51
CA GLY A 362 -13.89 2.19 -6.08
C GLY A 362 -13.38 3.61 -5.83
N GLN A 363 -12.38 4.06 -6.60
CA GLN A 363 -11.84 5.42 -6.51
C GLN A 363 -12.89 6.49 -6.82
N PHE A 364 -13.75 6.25 -7.83
CA PHE A 364 -14.86 7.16 -8.15
C PHE A 364 -15.89 7.26 -7.03
N LEU A 365 -16.21 6.13 -6.40
CA LEU A 365 -17.19 6.08 -5.33
C LEU A 365 -16.72 6.85 -4.08
N VAL A 366 -15.41 6.84 -3.78
CA VAL A 366 -14.83 7.64 -2.70
C VAL A 366 -15.19 9.13 -2.85
N LEU A 367 -15.17 9.69 -4.07
CA LEU A 367 -15.47 11.12 -4.29
C LEU A 367 -16.84 11.54 -3.76
N PHE A 368 -17.85 10.67 -3.90
CA PHE A 368 -19.23 10.99 -3.54
C PHE A 368 -19.56 10.68 -2.08
N VAL A 369 -18.85 9.71 -1.50
CA VAL A 369 -19.16 9.15 -0.19
C VAL A 369 -18.33 9.80 0.92
N LEU A 370 -17.10 10.22 0.61
CA LEU A 370 -16.13 10.71 1.58
C LEU A 370 -16.59 11.93 2.39
N ASP A 371 -17.29 12.88 1.75
CA ASP A 371 -17.79 14.08 2.42
C ASP A 371 -19.14 13.87 3.14
N ARG A 372 -19.85 12.76 2.89
CA ARG A 372 -21.17 12.49 3.48
C ARG A 372 -21.13 11.54 4.67
N ILE A 373 -20.35 10.46 4.56
CA ILE A 373 -20.39 9.34 5.52
C ILE A 373 -19.30 9.47 6.60
N GLY A 374 -18.21 10.20 6.32
CA GLY A 374 -17.04 10.29 7.20
C GLY A 374 -16.06 9.13 6.98
N ARG A 375 -14.78 9.35 7.30
CA ARG A 375 -13.69 8.45 6.91
C ARG A 375 -13.75 7.15 7.70
N ARG A 376 -14.07 7.23 8.99
CA ARG A 376 -14.14 6.08 9.91
C ARG A 376 -15.16 5.04 9.45
N LYS A 377 -16.37 5.50 9.13
CA LYS A 377 -17.46 4.62 8.69
C LYS A 377 -17.17 4.01 7.32
N ILE A 378 -16.50 4.75 6.42
CA ILE A 378 -16.08 4.22 5.12
C ILE A 378 -15.08 3.08 5.30
N LEU A 379 -14.07 3.23 6.15
CA LEU A 379 -13.11 2.15 6.45
C LEU A 379 -13.83 0.89 6.97
N PHE A 380 -14.74 1.03 7.93
CA PHE A 380 -15.53 -0.09 8.44
C PHE A 380 -16.39 -0.76 7.35
N ILE A 381 -17.21 0.02 6.63
CA ILE A 381 -18.16 -0.51 5.64
C ILE A 381 -17.43 -1.24 4.51
N PHE A 382 -16.40 -0.64 3.93
CA PHE A 382 -15.70 -1.23 2.78
C PHE A 382 -14.83 -2.43 3.18
N MET A 383 -14.15 -2.40 4.34
CA MET A 383 -13.40 -3.57 4.81
C MET A 383 -14.33 -4.73 5.21
N ALA A 384 -15.50 -4.44 5.77
CA ALA A 384 -16.52 -5.45 6.06
C ALA A 384 -17.11 -6.05 4.77
N ILE A 385 -17.51 -5.23 3.81
CA ILE A 385 -18.01 -5.69 2.50
C ILE A 385 -16.95 -6.53 1.80
N GLY A 386 -15.70 -6.06 1.73
CA GLY A 386 -14.64 -6.79 1.05
C GLY A 386 -14.28 -8.10 1.72
N GLY A 387 -14.24 -8.11 3.06
CA GLY A 387 -13.97 -9.32 3.83
C GLY A 387 -15.10 -10.34 3.75
N LEU A 388 -16.36 -9.91 3.90
CA LEU A 388 -17.52 -10.78 3.72
C LEU A 388 -17.61 -11.32 2.30
N ALA A 389 -17.34 -10.50 1.27
CA ALA A 389 -17.31 -10.97 -0.11
C ALA A 389 -16.28 -12.10 -0.32
N CYS A 390 -15.08 -11.98 0.27
CA CYS A 390 -14.06 -13.04 0.22
C CYS A 390 -14.50 -14.33 0.94
N VAL A 391 -15.19 -14.21 2.09
CA VAL A 391 -15.71 -15.37 2.83
C VAL A 391 -16.87 -16.02 2.08
N PHE A 392 -17.81 -15.24 1.55
CA PHE A 392 -18.94 -15.76 0.78
C PHE A 392 -18.52 -16.40 -0.54
N ALA A 393 -17.40 -15.96 -1.14
CA ALA A 393 -16.84 -16.57 -2.35
C ALA A 393 -16.52 -18.06 -2.16
N VAL A 394 -16.28 -18.50 -0.93
CA VAL A 394 -16.00 -19.91 -0.59
C VAL A 394 -17.23 -20.79 -0.61
N LEU A 395 -18.41 -20.23 -0.33
CA LEU A 395 -19.66 -21.00 -0.27
C LEU A 395 -20.22 -21.32 -1.67
N ILE A 396 -19.64 -20.72 -2.71
CA ILE A 396 -20.12 -20.85 -4.07
C ILE A 396 -19.56 -22.13 -4.69
N PRO A 397 -20.42 -22.99 -5.26
CA PRO A 397 -19.96 -24.21 -5.92
C PRO A 397 -19.23 -23.90 -7.24
N ASN A 398 -18.32 -24.79 -7.65
CA ASN A 398 -17.37 -24.57 -8.75
C ASN A 398 -18.03 -24.34 -10.13
N ASP A 399 -19.30 -24.67 -10.28
CA ASP A 399 -20.15 -24.48 -11.44
C ASP A 399 -20.56 -23.00 -11.65
N MET A 400 -20.52 -22.17 -10.60
CA MET A 400 -20.85 -20.74 -10.65
C MET A 400 -19.60 -19.84 -10.54
N GLN A 401 -18.55 -20.13 -11.30
CA GLN A 401 -17.26 -19.39 -11.27
C GLN A 401 -17.42 -17.87 -11.47
N TRP A 402 -18.36 -17.45 -12.30
CA TRP A 402 -18.63 -16.03 -12.55
C TRP A 402 -19.02 -15.27 -11.27
N LEU A 403 -19.70 -15.93 -10.33
CA LEU A 403 -20.12 -15.33 -9.07
C LEU A 403 -18.93 -15.21 -8.10
N THR A 404 -18.05 -16.22 -8.06
CA THR A 404 -16.79 -16.18 -7.31
C THR A 404 -15.90 -15.04 -7.80
N VAL A 405 -15.75 -14.88 -9.12
CA VAL A 405 -15.02 -13.76 -9.72
C VAL A 405 -15.67 -12.43 -9.34
N THR A 406 -16.99 -12.31 -9.43
CA THR A 406 -17.70 -11.06 -9.08
C THR A 406 -17.52 -10.67 -7.62
N LEU A 407 -17.58 -11.62 -6.69
CA LEU A 407 -17.31 -11.36 -5.27
C LEU A 407 -15.84 -10.98 -5.02
N ALA A 408 -14.89 -11.61 -5.72
CA ALA A 408 -13.49 -11.27 -5.62
C ALA A 408 -13.22 -9.83 -6.16
N LEU A 409 -13.89 -9.44 -7.24
CA LEU A 409 -13.86 -8.07 -7.79
C LEU A 409 -14.48 -7.05 -6.83
N LEU A 410 -15.60 -7.40 -6.17
CA LEU A 410 -16.21 -6.58 -5.12
C LEU A 410 -15.24 -6.40 -3.94
N GLY A 411 -14.57 -7.47 -3.53
CA GLY A 411 -13.51 -7.46 -2.53
C GLY A 411 -12.36 -6.53 -2.92
N LYS A 412 -11.87 -6.66 -4.16
CA LYS A 412 -10.78 -5.84 -4.71
C LYS A 412 -11.15 -4.36 -4.76
N MET A 413 -12.33 -4.02 -5.27
CA MET A 413 -12.86 -2.65 -5.31
C MET A 413 -12.94 -2.06 -3.89
N ALA A 414 -13.49 -2.81 -2.93
CA ALA A 414 -13.67 -2.33 -1.57
C ALA A 414 -12.32 -2.08 -0.87
N ILE A 415 -11.35 -2.96 -1.07
CA ILE A 415 -10.00 -2.82 -0.51
C ILE A 415 -9.24 -1.66 -1.17
N SER A 416 -9.39 -1.44 -2.48
CA SER A 416 -8.80 -0.26 -3.15
C SER A 416 -9.38 1.07 -2.64
N THR A 417 -10.68 1.08 -2.32
CA THR A 417 -11.38 2.24 -1.75
C THR A 417 -10.81 2.55 -0.36
N THR A 418 -10.68 1.53 0.49
CA THR A 418 -10.05 1.62 1.81
C THR A 418 -8.61 2.11 1.68
N PHE A 419 -7.83 1.63 0.70
CA PHE A 419 -6.45 2.06 0.46
C PHE A 419 -6.37 3.58 0.23
N ALA A 420 -7.23 4.15 -0.63
CA ALA A 420 -7.26 5.59 -0.87
C ALA A 420 -7.63 6.39 0.39
N VAL A 421 -8.63 5.92 1.15
CA VAL A 421 -9.09 6.60 2.38
C VAL A 421 -7.99 6.59 3.44
N ILE A 422 -7.28 5.46 3.62
CA ILE A 422 -6.18 5.40 4.59
C ILE A 422 -5.13 6.45 4.22
N TYR A 423 -4.58 6.47 3.00
CA TYR A 423 -3.57 7.47 2.61
C TYR A 423 -4.06 8.92 2.80
N MET A 424 -5.35 9.18 2.56
CA MET A 424 -5.95 10.49 2.81
C MET A 424 -5.97 10.84 4.30
N VAL A 425 -6.40 9.91 5.16
CA VAL A 425 -6.41 10.07 6.62
C VAL A 425 -4.99 10.33 7.16
N THR A 426 -3.94 9.72 6.59
CA THR A 426 -2.56 10.02 7.00
C THR A 426 -2.24 11.50 6.80
N SER A 427 -2.71 12.08 5.70
CA SER A 427 -2.47 13.48 5.36
C SER A 427 -3.34 14.47 6.13
N GLU A 428 -4.50 14.02 6.64
CA GLU A 428 -5.42 14.85 7.44
C GLU A 428 -5.03 14.86 8.93
N ILE A 429 -4.60 13.72 9.48
CA ILE A 429 -4.31 13.57 10.90
C ILE A 429 -2.88 14.00 11.24
N TYR A 430 -1.87 13.49 10.52
CA TYR A 430 -0.48 13.75 10.91
C TYR A 430 -0.07 15.17 10.51
N PRO A 431 0.53 15.95 11.42
CA PRO A 431 0.98 17.30 11.12
C PRO A 431 2.19 17.26 10.19
N THR A 432 2.38 18.35 9.44
CA THR A 432 3.37 18.41 8.35
C THR A 432 4.80 18.07 8.77
N VAL A 433 5.14 18.18 10.06
CA VAL A 433 6.47 17.87 10.63
C VAL A 433 6.77 16.37 10.64
N ILE A 434 5.79 15.54 10.98
CA ILE A 434 5.96 14.08 11.11
C ILE A 434 5.23 13.28 10.02
N ARG A 435 4.36 13.94 9.25
CA ARG A 435 3.52 13.30 8.22
C ARG A 435 4.28 12.39 7.26
N HIS A 436 5.42 12.84 6.74
CA HIS A 436 6.20 12.07 5.77
C HIS A 436 6.86 10.85 6.41
N VAL A 437 7.38 11.00 7.62
CA VAL A 437 7.98 9.92 8.41
C VAL A 437 6.92 8.87 8.75
N SER A 438 5.77 9.32 9.28
CA SER A 438 4.64 8.45 9.58
C SER A 438 4.15 7.73 8.32
N LEU A 439 3.92 8.42 7.21
CA LEU A 439 3.47 7.79 5.97
C LEU A 439 4.44 6.72 5.46
N SER A 440 5.74 6.97 5.55
CA SER A 440 6.79 6.02 5.15
C SER A 440 6.85 4.82 6.08
N PHE A 441 6.69 5.02 7.39
CA PHE A 441 6.63 3.95 8.39
C PHE A 441 5.40 3.04 8.16
N HIS A 442 4.22 3.64 8.06
CA HIS A 442 2.97 2.94 7.76
C HIS A 442 3.04 2.16 6.44
N SER A 443 3.60 2.78 5.39
CA SER A 443 3.77 2.13 4.09
C SER A 443 4.77 0.97 4.14
N SER A 444 5.85 1.11 4.92
CA SER A 444 6.83 0.04 5.17
C SER A 444 6.18 -1.16 5.86
N ILE A 445 5.33 -0.93 6.86
CA ILE A 445 4.58 -2.02 7.50
C ILE A 445 3.54 -2.64 6.55
N GLY A 446 2.94 -1.83 5.68
CA GLY A 446 2.16 -2.35 4.54
C GLY A 446 2.95 -3.31 3.65
N ARG A 447 4.26 -3.09 3.44
CA ARG A 447 5.12 -4.04 2.69
C ARG A 447 5.30 -5.37 3.40
N LEU A 448 5.29 -5.41 4.73
CA LEU A 448 5.26 -6.68 5.47
C LEU A 448 3.97 -7.47 5.18
N GLY A 449 2.83 -6.78 5.05
CA GLY A 449 1.58 -7.39 4.59
C GLY A 449 1.71 -7.97 3.19
N GLY A 450 2.32 -7.23 2.25
CA GLY A 450 2.61 -7.73 0.90
C GLY A 450 3.62 -8.88 0.85
N LEU A 451 4.56 -8.95 1.81
CA LEU A 451 5.52 -10.05 1.96
C LEU A 451 4.84 -11.35 2.41
N LEU A 452 3.86 -11.26 3.31
CA LEU A 452 3.11 -12.39 3.84
C LEU A 452 1.97 -12.86 2.93
N ALA A 453 1.44 -11.99 2.07
CA ALA A 453 0.34 -12.33 1.16
C ALA A 453 0.63 -13.56 0.27
N PRO A 454 1.78 -13.69 -0.43
CA PRO A 454 2.11 -14.90 -1.18
C PRO A 454 2.17 -16.16 -0.31
N GLN A 455 2.65 -16.06 0.92
CA GLN A 455 2.81 -17.21 1.81
C GLN A 455 1.44 -17.77 2.23
N ILE A 456 0.43 -16.91 2.39
CA ILE A 456 -0.92 -17.35 2.70
C ILE A 456 -1.58 -18.06 1.49
N LEU A 457 -1.16 -17.76 0.26
CA LEU A 457 -1.66 -18.46 -0.92
C LEU A 457 -1.15 -19.92 -1.00
N LEU A 458 -0.08 -20.31 -0.28
CA LEU A 458 0.32 -21.72 -0.20
C LEU A 458 -0.76 -22.59 0.45
N LEU A 459 -1.63 -22.02 1.28
CA LEU A 459 -2.68 -22.78 1.95
C LEU A 459 -3.67 -23.40 0.94
N GLU A 460 -3.67 -22.93 -0.32
CA GLU A 460 -4.41 -23.54 -1.43
C GLU A 460 -4.03 -25.01 -1.65
N THR A 461 -2.76 -25.41 -1.40
CA THR A 461 -2.31 -26.81 -1.58
C THR A 461 -2.87 -27.75 -0.53
N VAL A 462 -3.28 -27.22 0.64
CA VAL A 462 -3.88 -27.98 1.73
C VAL A 462 -5.40 -27.99 1.58
N TYR A 463 -6.00 -26.80 1.43
CA TYR A 463 -7.42 -26.63 1.22
C TYR A 463 -7.70 -25.41 0.35
N LYS A 464 -8.21 -25.65 -0.86
CA LYS A 464 -8.38 -24.62 -1.91
C LYS A 464 -8.99 -23.28 -1.43
N PRO A 465 -10.08 -23.25 -0.64
CA PRO A 465 -10.68 -21.97 -0.23
C PRO A 465 -10.02 -21.32 1.00
N LEU A 466 -9.07 -21.98 1.66
CA LEU A 466 -8.49 -21.53 2.92
C LEU A 466 -7.84 -20.13 2.85
N PRO A 467 -7.09 -19.75 1.78
CA PRO A 467 -6.53 -18.41 1.67
C PRO A 467 -7.61 -17.31 1.68
N PHE A 468 -8.74 -17.51 0.99
CA PHE A 468 -9.84 -16.54 0.94
C PHE A 468 -10.54 -16.36 2.30
N ILE A 469 -10.66 -17.44 3.09
CA ILE A 469 -11.20 -17.38 4.45
C ILE A 469 -10.30 -16.53 5.34
N VAL A 470 -8.99 -16.80 5.35
CA VAL A 470 -8.03 -16.08 6.19
C VAL A 470 -7.99 -14.60 5.81
N ILE A 471 -7.89 -14.29 4.52
CA ILE A 471 -7.91 -12.92 3.99
C ILE A 471 -9.21 -12.21 4.37
N GLY A 472 -10.35 -12.87 4.23
CA GLY A 472 -11.66 -12.32 4.56
C GLY A 472 -11.84 -12.03 6.05
N LEU A 473 -11.47 -12.95 6.93
CA LEU A 473 -11.53 -12.78 8.39
C LEU A 473 -10.61 -11.65 8.87
N CYS A 474 -9.38 -11.58 8.35
CA CYS A 474 -8.47 -10.47 8.64
C CYS A 474 -9.08 -9.12 8.21
N SER A 475 -9.73 -9.06 7.05
CA SER A 475 -10.39 -7.83 6.58
C SER A 475 -11.57 -7.42 7.47
N VAL A 476 -12.44 -8.34 7.89
CA VAL A 476 -13.60 -8.03 8.74
C VAL A 476 -13.15 -7.58 10.15
N THR A 477 -12.19 -8.28 10.73
CA THR A 477 -11.62 -7.93 12.04
C THR A 477 -10.95 -6.56 12.02
N ALA A 478 -10.15 -6.26 11.00
CA ALA A 478 -9.58 -4.93 10.81
C ALA A 478 -10.67 -3.88 10.57
N GLY A 479 -11.71 -4.18 9.79
CA GLY A 479 -12.87 -3.29 9.62
C GLY A 479 -13.52 -2.92 10.96
N GLY A 480 -13.77 -3.91 11.83
CA GLY A 480 -14.30 -3.66 13.18
C GLY A 480 -13.38 -2.79 14.04
N LEU A 481 -12.07 -3.04 13.97
CA LEU A 481 -11.05 -2.21 14.61
C LEU A 481 -11.01 -0.78 14.07
N ALA A 482 -11.44 -0.54 12.82
CA ALA A 482 -11.50 0.80 12.23
C ALA A 482 -12.47 1.74 12.97
N MET A 483 -13.48 1.20 13.66
CA MET A 483 -14.43 2.00 14.43
C MET A 483 -13.79 2.71 15.64
N LEU A 484 -12.63 2.23 16.10
CA LEU A 484 -11.85 2.85 17.18
C LEU A 484 -11.05 4.07 16.70
N LEU A 485 -10.90 4.27 15.38
CA LEU A 485 -10.19 5.43 14.85
C LEU A 485 -11.02 6.72 15.09
N PRO A 486 -10.37 7.86 15.37
CA PRO A 486 -11.03 9.16 15.43
C PRO A 486 -11.56 9.57 14.05
N GLU A 487 -12.72 10.25 14.03
CA GLU A 487 -13.28 10.83 12.80
C GLU A 487 -12.54 12.13 12.43
N THR A 488 -12.23 12.28 11.14
CA THR A 488 -11.51 13.45 10.58
C THR A 488 -12.40 14.37 9.76
N LEU A 489 -13.63 13.96 9.45
CA LEU A 489 -14.59 14.75 8.68
C LEU A 489 -14.78 16.16 9.29
N GLY A 490 -14.51 17.19 8.50
CA GLY A 490 -14.76 18.59 8.85
C GLY A 490 -13.76 19.19 9.87
N LYS A 491 -12.74 18.45 10.31
CA LYS A 491 -11.71 18.98 11.21
C LYS A 491 -10.62 19.72 10.42
N PRO A 492 -10.08 20.84 10.94
CA PRO A 492 -8.99 21.55 10.30
C PRO A 492 -7.72 20.67 10.26
N LEU A 493 -6.90 20.87 9.22
CA LEU A 493 -5.65 20.14 9.07
C LEU A 493 -4.71 20.44 10.26
N SER A 494 -4.15 19.40 10.88
CA SER A 494 -3.15 19.59 11.95
C SER A 494 -1.88 20.21 11.35
N GLN A 495 -1.54 21.41 11.80
CA GLN A 495 -0.28 22.06 11.43
C GLN A 495 0.78 21.91 12.54
N THR A 496 0.34 21.80 13.80
CA THR A 496 1.19 21.72 15.00
C THR A 496 0.97 20.41 15.76
N MET A 497 1.94 20.03 16.61
CA MET A 497 1.83 18.83 17.48
C MET A 497 0.66 18.94 18.46
N ALA A 498 0.46 20.11 19.08
CA ALA A 498 -0.66 20.32 20.01
C ALA A 498 -2.03 20.12 19.34
N ALA A 499 -2.18 20.55 18.07
CA ALA A 499 -3.40 20.32 17.30
C ALA A 499 -3.62 18.83 16.98
N PHE A 500 -2.54 18.07 16.77
CA PHE A 500 -2.58 16.63 16.57
C PHE A 500 -3.04 15.89 17.84
N ASP A 501 -2.46 16.21 19.00
CA ASP A 501 -2.84 15.61 20.27
C ASP A 501 -4.32 15.89 20.62
N THR A 502 -4.80 17.10 20.33
CA THR A 502 -6.20 17.51 20.51
C THR A 502 -7.17 16.67 19.66
N VAL A 503 -6.82 16.41 18.39
CA VAL A 503 -7.65 15.62 17.46
C VAL A 503 -7.75 14.15 17.89
N ILE A 504 -6.67 13.60 18.45
CA ILE A 504 -6.58 12.21 18.92
C ILE A 504 -7.31 12.05 20.26
N ASN A 505 -7.12 12.98 21.19
CA ASN A 505 -7.68 12.90 22.54
C ASN A 505 -9.16 13.28 22.61
N GLY A 506 -9.73 13.84 21.54
CA GLY A 506 -11.14 14.23 21.46
C GLY A 506 -11.53 15.37 22.42
N ARG A 507 -10.57 16.00 23.10
CA ARG A 507 -10.80 17.14 23.99
C ARG A 507 -10.68 18.43 23.20
N THR A 508 -11.81 19.08 22.94
CA THR A 508 -11.82 20.46 22.46
C THR A 508 -11.31 21.35 23.59
N THR A 509 -10.03 21.73 23.59
CA THR A 509 -9.59 22.88 24.39
C THR A 509 -10.20 24.11 23.75
N THR A 510 -11.28 24.60 24.35
CA THR A 510 -11.70 25.99 24.18
C THR A 510 -10.52 26.85 24.60
N VAL A 511 -9.73 27.31 23.63
CA VAL A 511 -8.81 28.42 23.82
C VAL A 511 -9.70 29.62 24.16
N GLN A 512 -9.87 29.91 25.45
CA GLN A 512 -10.35 31.20 25.87
C GLN A 512 -9.31 32.22 25.38
N ASN A 513 -9.75 33.11 24.50
CA ASN A 513 -9.05 34.34 24.21
C ASN A 513 -8.76 35.04 25.55
N GLN A 514 -7.50 35.03 25.97
CA GLN A 514 -7.00 36.09 26.84
C GLN A 514 -6.54 37.20 25.91
N GLU A 515 -7.46 38.12 25.63
CA GLU A 515 -7.12 39.49 25.29
C GLU A 515 -6.45 40.10 26.52
N GLY A 516 -5.22 40.58 26.32
CA GLY A 516 -4.48 41.45 27.21
C GLY A 516 -3.72 42.45 26.36
#